data_AF-I3KWZ4-F1
#
_entry.id   AF-I3KWZ4-F1
#
_cell.length_a   1.000
_cell.length_b   1.000
_cell.length_c   1.000
_cell.angle_alpha   90.00
_cell.angle_beta   90.00
_cell.angle_gamma   90.00
#
_symmetry.space_group_name_H-M   'P 1'
#
loop_
_entity.id
_entity.type
_entity.pdbx_description
1 polymer ?
#
loop_
_entity_poly.entity_id
_entity_poly.type
_entity_poly.pdbx_seq_one_letter_code
_entity_poly.pdbx_strand_id
1 'polypeptide(L)'
;MLVDGDAGSTSDWDDRWNHIKKFLERSGPFMHPDFEPSTESLQFMLETCKILVIGAGGLGCELLKNLALSGFRNIHVVDMDNIDVSNLNRQFLFRAKDVGRPKADVAADFINSRVPGCCVIPYFKKIQDLDETFYRQFHIIVCGLDSIVARRWMNGMLLSLLVYEDGVLDPSSIIPLIDGGTEGFKGNARVILPGMTACIDCTLELYPPQINFPMCTIASMPRLPEHCIEYVRILQWPKEMPFGDDMALDGDDPEHIQWVYQKSLERAAEFSITGVTYRLTQGVVKRIIPAVASTNAAIAAACATEVFKIASSAYLPLNNYMVFNDVDGLYTYTFEAERKENCSACSQVPSDLHFSPSSKLQEVLDYLTESTSLQMKSPAITTTMDGKNKTLYLQSVASIEQRTRPNLTKTLNELGLADGQELAVADVTTPQTVLFKLCFTS
;
A
#
# COMPACT_ATOMS: atom_id res chain seq x y z
N MET A 1 -27.73 6.02 -21.60
CA MET A 1 -27.86 5.23 -22.84
C MET A 1 -26.65 4.33 -22.89
N LEU A 2 -26.85 3.07 -22.52
CA LEU A 2 -25.85 2.02 -22.70
C LEU A 2 -25.72 1.82 -24.20
N VAL A 3 -24.54 2.08 -24.75
CA VAL A 3 -24.22 1.66 -26.10
C VAL A 3 -23.78 0.22 -25.97
N ASP A 4 -24.70 -0.70 -26.28
CA ASP A 4 -24.36 -2.09 -26.57
C ASP A 4 -23.41 -2.09 -27.77
N GLY A 5 -22.12 -2.17 -27.46
CA GLY A 5 -21.05 -2.32 -28.43
C GLY A 5 -21.00 -3.78 -28.89
N ASP A 6 -21.41 -3.98 -30.13
CA ASP A 6 -21.31 -5.18 -30.95
C ASP A 6 -20.04 -6.02 -30.67
N ALA A 7 -20.19 -7.10 -29.91
CA ALA A 7 -19.13 -8.06 -29.54
C ALA A 7 -18.93 -9.12 -30.64
N GLY A 8 -18.72 -8.68 -31.88
CA GLY A 8 -18.83 -9.54 -33.07
C GLY A 8 -17.63 -9.58 -34.03
N SER A 9 -16.57 -8.80 -33.84
CA SER A 9 -15.37 -8.87 -34.70
C SER A 9 -14.18 -9.38 -33.91
N THR A 10 -13.56 -10.49 -34.32
CA THR A 10 -12.32 -11.01 -33.74
C THR A 10 -11.23 -9.94 -33.78
N SER A 11 -11.05 -9.21 -32.69
CA SER A 11 -10.03 -8.15 -32.55
C SER A 11 -8.61 -8.69 -32.54
N ASP A 12 -8.45 -10.01 -32.58
CA ASP A 12 -7.18 -10.71 -32.63
C ASP A 12 -6.83 -11.04 -34.08
N TRP A 13 -5.73 -10.46 -34.56
CA TRP A 13 -5.12 -10.86 -35.82
C TRP A 13 -4.32 -12.16 -35.64
N ASP A 14 -4.01 -12.81 -36.76
CA ASP A 14 -3.20 -14.02 -36.79
C ASP A 14 -1.89 -13.84 -36.02
N ASP A 15 -1.48 -14.88 -35.29
CA ASP A 15 -0.22 -14.93 -34.55
C ASP A 15 -0.05 -13.92 -33.40
N ARG A 16 -1.05 -13.08 -33.10
CA ARG A 16 -0.99 -12.06 -32.03
C ARG A 16 -0.51 -12.61 -30.69
N TRP A 17 -1.01 -13.78 -30.29
CA TRP A 17 -0.74 -14.41 -29.00
C TRP A 17 0.32 -15.51 -29.06
N ASN A 18 1.12 -15.60 -30.13
CA ASN A 18 2.09 -16.69 -30.33
C ASN A 18 3.14 -16.80 -29.22
N HIS A 19 3.51 -15.69 -28.58
CA HIS A 19 4.45 -15.73 -27.45
C HIS A 19 3.83 -16.37 -26.22
N ILE A 20 2.55 -16.09 -25.96
CA ILE A 20 1.80 -16.62 -24.81
C ILE A 20 1.42 -18.08 -25.01
N LYS A 21 0.91 -18.42 -26.20
CA LYS A 21 0.53 -19.80 -26.56
C LYS A 21 1.63 -20.83 -26.32
N LYS A 22 2.90 -20.46 -26.55
CA LYS A 22 4.05 -21.35 -26.30
C LYS A 22 4.16 -21.83 -24.86
N PHE A 23 3.68 -21.06 -23.89
CA PHE A 23 3.70 -21.41 -22.48
C PHE A 23 2.43 -22.12 -22.00
N LEU A 24 1.32 -21.97 -22.74
CA LEU A 24 0.02 -22.53 -22.36
C LEU A 24 -0.29 -23.85 -23.08
N GLU A 25 0.19 -24.02 -24.32
CA GLU A 25 -0.15 -25.16 -25.19
C GLU A 25 0.91 -26.26 -25.19
N ARG A 26 2.07 -26.03 -24.56
CA ARG A 26 3.21 -26.96 -24.57
C ARG A 26 3.53 -27.37 -23.15
N SER A 27 3.94 -28.62 -22.97
CA SER A 27 4.48 -29.11 -21.70
C SER A 27 5.97 -28.82 -21.55
N GLY A 28 6.49 -28.93 -20.33
CA GLY A 28 7.88 -28.65 -19.98
C GLY A 28 8.23 -29.13 -18.57
N PRO A 29 9.53 -29.31 -18.27
CA PRO A 29 9.98 -29.95 -17.04
C PRO A 29 9.88 -29.09 -15.77
N PHE A 30 9.60 -27.79 -15.90
CA PHE A 30 9.60 -26.82 -14.78
C PHE A 30 8.21 -26.25 -14.49
N MET A 31 7.17 -26.89 -15.02
CA MET A 31 5.79 -26.42 -14.90
C MET A 31 5.25 -26.69 -13.50
N HIS A 32 4.20 -25.95 -13.12
CA HIS A 32 3.49 -26.24 -11.89
C HIS A 32 2.93 -27.68 -11.93
N PRO A 33 2.86 -28.40 -10.80
CA PRO A 33 2.27 -29.74 -10.76
C PRO A 33 0.84 -29.81 -11.32
N ASP A 34 0.07 -28.73 -11.15
CA ASP A 34 -1.32 -28.63 -11.63
C ASP A 34 -1.43 -28.06 -13.06
N PHE A 35 -0.31 -27.93 -13.79
CA PHE A 35 -0.35 -27.43 -15.17
C PHE A 35 -0.79 -28.51 -16.15
N GLU A 36 -1.79 -28.17 -16.96
CA GLU A 36 -2.25 -28.97 -18.08
C GLU A 36 -2.12 -28.17 -19.39
N PRO A 37 -1.31 -28.62 -20.36
CA PRO A 37 -1.20 -27.95 -21.66
C PRO A 37 -2.55 -27.91 -22.38
N SER A 38 -3.05 -26.71 -22.68
CA SER A 38 -4.35 -26.53 -23.32
C SER A 38 -4.41 -25.28 -24.18
N THR A 39 -5.13 -25.39 -25.30
CA THR A 39 -5.50 -24.26 -26.16
C THR A 39 -6.59 -23.38 -25.53
N GLU A 40 -7.33 -23.91 -24.56
CA GLU A 40 -8.41 -23.19 -23.87
C GLU A 40 -7.89 -22.26 -22.77
N SER A 41 -6.69 -22.50 -22.22
CA SER A 41 -6.10 -21.69 -21.16
C SER A 41 -5.97 -20.22 -21.55
N LEU A 42 -5.60 -19.94 -22.81
CA LEU A 42 -5.55 -18.57 -23.32
C LEU A 42 -6.94 -17.92 -23.31
N GLN A 43 -7.97 -18.68 -23.67
CA GLN A 43 -9.35 -18.18 -23.73
C GLN A 43 -9.86 -17.82 -22.34
N PHE A 44 -9.58 -18.66 -21.33
CA PHE A 44 -9.86 -18.35 -19.94
C PHE A 44 -9.19 -17.05 -19.47
N MET A 45 -7.91 -16.85 -19.81
CA MET A 45 -7.19 -15.63 -19.45
C MET A 45 -7.77 -14.37 -20.12
N LEU A 46 -8.18 -14.49 -21.38
CA LEU A 46 -8.75 -13.39 -22.15
C LEU A 46 -10.18 -13.03 -21.70
N GLU A 47 -11.03 -14.02 -21.37
CA GLU A 47 -12.47 -13.78 -21.17
C GLU A 47 -12.94 -13.85 -19.71
N THR A 48 -12.24 -14.57 -18.84
CA THR A 48 -12.73 -14.86 -17.48
C THR A 48 -11.83 -14.30 -16.40
N CYS A 49 -10.50 -14.37 -16.58
CA CYS A 49 -9.55 -13.96 -15.56
C CYS A 49 -9.61 -12.44 -15.29
N LYS A 50 -10.23 -12.07 -14.16
CA LYS A 50 -10.34 -10.70 -13.65
C LYS A 50 -9.15 -10.33 -12.78
N ILE A 51 -8.45 -9.27 -13.15
CA ILE A 51 -7.31 -8.71 -12.41
C ILE A 51 -7.64 -7.30 -11.93
N LEU A 52 -7.27 -6.99 -10.69
CA LEU A 52 -7.27 -5.63 -10.18
C LEU A 52 -5.83 -5.11 -10.08
N VAL A 53 -5.57 -3.95 -10.69
CA VAL A 53 -4.34 -3.18 -10.51
C VAL A 53 -4.64 -2.01 -9.57
N ILE A 54 -3.86 -1.89 -8.50
CA ILE A 54 -4.00 -0.82 -7.51
C ILE A 54 -2.82 0.14 -7.65
N GLY A 55 -3.15 1.40 -7.97
CA GLY A 55 -2.21 2.43 -8.37
C GLY A 55 -1.99 2.42 -9.87
N ALA A 56 -2.09 3.60 -10.49
CA ALA A 56 -1.82 3.89 -11.89
C ALA A 56 -0.55 4.75 -12.06
N GLY A 57 0.18 5.03 -10.98
CA GLY A 57 1.48 5.72 -11.02
C GLY A 57 2.64 4.76 -11.31
N GLY A 58 3.52 5.13 -12.24
CA GLY A 58 4.82 4.48 -12.49
C GLY A 58 4.72 2.97 -12.73
N LEU A 59 4.85 2.21 -11.64
CA LEU A 59 4.62 0.78 -11.58
C LEU A 59 3.23 0.38 -12.12
N GLY A 60 2.17 1.12 -11.79
CA GLY A 60 0.82 0.89 -12.31
C GLY A 60 0.70 0.99 -13.83
N CYS A 61 1.33 2.03 -14.42
CA CYS A 61 1.39 2.19 -15.88
C CYS A 61 2.07 1.00 -16.56
N GLU A 62 3.21 0.56 -16.01
CA GLU A 62 3.95 -0.60 -16.52
C GLU A 62 3.15 -1.90 -16.37
N LEU A 63 2.51 -2.12 -15.22
CA LEU A 63 1.66 -3.28 -14.96
C LEU A 63 0.52 -3.38 -15.97
N LEU A 64 -0.21 -2.30 -16.21
CA LEU A 64 -1.31 -2.29 -17.19
C LEU A 64 -0.84 -2.69 -18.59
N LYS A 65 0.30 -2.14 -19.04
CA LYS A 65 0.92 -2.56 -20.31
C LYS A 65 1.27 -4.04 -20.28
N ASN A 66 1.98 -4.49 -19.25
CA ASN A 66 2.49 -5.85 -19.15
C ASN A 66 1.34 -6.86 -19.18
N LEU A 67 0.32 -6.66 -18.34
CA LEU A 67 -0.84 -7.55 -18.24
C LEU A 67 -1.65 -7.57 -19.55
N ALA A 68 -1.91 -6.41 -20.14
CA ALA A 68 -2.66 -6.33 -21.40
C ALA A 68 -1.93 -7.04 -22.55
N LEU A 69 -0.59 -7.05 -22.56
CA LEU A 69 0.23 -7.77 -23.54
C LEU A 69 0.50 -9.23 -23.17
N SER A 70 0.08 -9.67 -21.98
CA SER A 70 0.22 -11.04 -21.49
C SER A 70 -1.05 -11.89 -21.61
N GLY A 71 -2.09 -11.38 -22.29
CA GLY A 71 -3.32 -12.13 -22.54
C GLY A 71 -4.44 -11.86 -21.54
N PHE A 72 -4.35 -10.80 -20.74
CA PHE A 72 -5.42 -10.38 -19.84
C PHE A 72 -6.22 -9.23 -20.45
N ARG A 73 -7.55 -9.36 -20.49
CA ARG A 73 -8.45 -8.28 -20.97
C ARG A 73 -9.28 -7.67 -19.86
N ASN A 74 -9.74 -8.46 -18.89
CA ASN A 74 -10.61 -8.00 -17.81
C ASN A 74 -9.76 -7.41 -16.68
N ILE A 75 -9.32 -6.16 -16.86
CA ILE A 75 -8.45 -5.48 -15.92
C ILE A 75 -9.21 -4.32 -15.29
N HIS A 76 -9.15 -4.18 -13.98
CA HIS A 76 -9.68 -3.02 -13.28
C HIS A 76 -8.50 -2.21 -12.73
N VAL A 77 -8.60 -0.88 -12.72
CA VAL A 77 -7.56 -0.01 -12.15
C VAL A 77 -8.16 0.96 -11.15
N VAL A 78 -7.59 1.00 -9.93
CA VAL A 78 -7.98 1.94 -8.89
C VAL A 78 -6.83 2.90 -8.63
N ASP A 79 -7.07 4.20 -8.73
CA ASP A 79 -6.12 5.25 -8.35
C ASP A 79 -6.89 6.49 -7.91
N MET A 80 -6.43 7.16 -6.85
CA MET A 80 -7.11 8.32 -6.27
C MET A 80 -6.51 9.66 -6.71
N ASP A 81 -5.42 9.64 -7.48
CA ASP A 81 -4.67 10.83 -7.83
C ASP A 81 -5.04 11.38 -9.20
N ASN A 82 -4.81 12.68 -9.34
CA ASN A 82 -4.77 13.35 -10.62
C ASN A 82 -3.34 13.36 -11.19
N ILE A 83 -3.22 13.53 -12.50
CA ILE A 83 -1.94 13.58 -13.20
C ILE A 83 -1.25 14.91 -12.91
N ASP A 84 -0.01 14.84 -12.43
CA ASP A 84 0.88 15.99 -12.24
C ASP A 84 2.00 16.05 -13.29
N VAL A 85 2.55 17.23 -13.57
CA VAL A 85 3.65 17.41 -14.54
C VAL A 85 4.87 16.56 -14.17
N SER A 86 5.17 16.42 -12.88
CA SER A 86 6.28 15.62 -12.37
C SER A 86 6.12 14.11 -12.64
N ASN A 87 4.94 13.67 -13.05
CA ASN A 87 4.66 12.26 -13.38
C ASN A 87 5.19 11.89 -14.77
N LEU A 88 5.26 12.85 -15.69
CA LEU A 88 5.50 12.61 -17.12
C LEU A 88 6.89 12.03 -17.44
N ASN A 89 7.85 12.11 -16.52
CA ASN A 89 9.19 11.53 -16.71
C ASN A 89 9.22 10.00 -16.66
N ARG A 90 8.18 9.36 -16.10
CA ARG A 90 8.14 7.90 -15.87
C ARG A 90 6.78 7.25 -16.10
N GLN A 91 5.69 8.03 -16.08
CA GLN A 91 4.32 7.53 -16.20
C GLN A 91 3.86 7.67 -17.66
N PHE A 92 4.37 6.80 -18.53
CA PHE A 92 4.31 6.93 -19.98
C PHE A 92 2.90 6.80 -20.60
N LEU A 93 1.87 6.46 -19.83
CA LEU A 93 0.48 6.49 -20.28
C LEU A 93 -0.07 7.92 -20.35
N PHE A 94 0.57 8.86 -19.66
CA PHE A 94 0.11 10.25 -19.55
C PHE A 94 0.87 11.18 -20.49
N ARG A 95 0.20 12.25 -20.94
CA ARG A 95 0.79 13.32 -21.77
C ARG A 95 0.57 14.67 -21.10
N ALA A 96 1.29 15.69 -21.58
CA ALA A 96 1.15 17.06 -21.07
C ALA A 96 -0.30 17.59 -21.13
N LYS A 97 -1.08 17.16 -22.12
CA LYS A 97 -2.51 17.51 -22.26
C LYS A 97 -3.43 16.86 -21.20
N ASP A 98 -2.92 15.84 -20.49
CA ASP A 98 -3.70 15.08 -19.52
C ASP A 98 -3.49 15.57 -18.08
N VAL A 99 -2.58 16.53 -17.85
CA VAL A 99 -2.32 17.12 -16.53
C VAL A 99 -3.61 17.65 -15.91
N GLY A 100 -3.84 17.30 -14.64
CA GLY A 100 -5.07 17.61 -13.90
C GLY A 100 -6.20 16.60 -14.06
N ARG A 101 -6.14 15.67 -15.03
CA ARG A 101 -7.14 14.60 -15.17
C ARG A 101 -6.87 13.43 -14.20
N PRO A 102 -7.88 12.63 -13.84
CA PRO A 102 -7.69 11.42 -13.03
C PRO A 102 -6.75 10.41 -13.70
N LYS A 103 -5.78 9.87 -12.95
CA LYS A 103 -4.81 8.90 -13.47
C LYS A 103 -5.49 7.61 -13.95
N ALA A 104 -6.42 7.07 -13.17
CA ALA A 104 -7.13 5.83 -13.49
C ALA A 104 -7.81 5.90 -14.87
N ASP A 105 -8.56 6.98 -15.11
CA ASP A 105 -9.32 7.19 -16.34
C ASP A 105 -8.39 7.27 -17.57
N VAL A 106 -7.37 8.12 -17.50
CA VAL A 106 -6.44 8.30 -18.63
C VAL A 106 -5.62 7.04 -18.89
N ALA A 107 -5.25 6.31 -17.83
CA ALA A 107 -4.53 5.03 -17.97
C ALA A 107 -5.39 3.99 -18.69
N ALA A 108 -6.66 3.86 -18.31
CA ALA A 108 -7.61 2.95 -18.95
C ALA A 108 -7.85 3.35 -20.42
N ASP A 109 -8.14 4.63 -20.68
CA ASP A 109 -8.35 5.16 -22.04
C ASP A 109 -7.16 4.83 -22.96
N PHE A 110 -5.93 5.07 -22.47
CA PHE A 110 -4.73 4.82 -23.25
C PHE A 110 -4.55 3.35 -23.58
N ILE A 111 -4.71 2.46 -22.60
CA ILE A 111 -4.51 1.01 -22.79
C ILE A 111 -5.59 0.42 -23.70
N ASN A 112 -6.86 0.77 -23.48
CA ASN A 112 -7.97 0.31 -24.31
C ASN A 112 -7.82 0.77 -25.77
N SER A 113 -7.27 1.97 -25.99
CA SER A 113 -6.94 2.45 -27.34
C SER A 113 -5.73 1.76 -27.94
N ARG A 114 -4.68 1.49 -27.15
CA ARG A 114 -3.41 0.97 -27.62
C ARG A 114 -3.41 -0.54 -27.85
N VAL A 115 -4.14 -1.30 -27.04
CA VAL A 115 -4.15 -2.76 -27.04
C VAL A 115 -5.55 -3.25 -27.42
N PRO A 116 -5.80 -3.62 -28.70
CA PRO A 116 -7.14 -3.98 -29.17
C PRO A 116 -7.77 -5.12 -28.37
N GLY A 117 -9.04 -4.99 -28.00
CA GLY A 117 -9.75 -6.01 -27.22
C GLY A 117 -9.41 -6.04 -25.72
N CYS A 118 -8.49 -5.21 -25.24
CA CYS A 118 -8.32 -5.02 -23.80
C CYS A 118 -9.51 -4.24 -23.23
N CYS A 119 -9.93 -4.57 -22.01
CA CYS A 119 -11.02 -3.93 -21.29
C CYS A 119 -10.55 -3.50 -19.89
N VAL A 120 -9.87 -2.36 -19.84
CA VAL A 120 -9.48 -1.72 -18.59
C VAL A 120 -10.62 -0.86 -18.08
N ILE A 121 -11.13 -1.15 -16.87
CA ILE A 121 -12.19 -0.40 -16.20
C ILE A 121 -11.57 0.49 -15.10
N PRO A 122 -11.66 1.82 -15.20
CA PRO A 122 -11.07 2.72 -14.23
C PRO A 122 -11.98 3.01 -13.04
N TYR A 123 -11.36 3.24 -11.88
CA TYR A 123 -11.99 3.70 -10.65
C TYR A 123 -11.15 4.83 -10.06
N PHE A 124 -11.63 6.07 -10.23
CA PHE A 124 -11.07 7.23 -9.54
C PHE A 124 -11.57 7.26 -8.09
N LYS A 125 -10.96 6.41 -7.24
CA LYS A 125 -11.36 6.17 -5.84
C LYS A 125 -10.16 5.84 -4.99
N LYS A 126 -10.29 6.02 -3.68
CA LYS A 126 -9.37 5.42 -2.72
C LYS A 126 -9.72 3.95 -2.54
N ILE A 127 -8.73 3.11 -2.26
CA ILE A 127 -8.97 1.69 -1.97
C ILE A 127 -9.90 1.52 -0.77
N GLN A 128 -9.82 2.43 0.20
CA GLN A 128 -10.65 2.43 1.41
C GLN A 128 -12.14 2.71 1.14
N ASP A 129 -12.49 3.24 -0.04
CA ASP A 129 -13.88 3.53 -0.42
C ASP A 129 -14.59 2.31 -1.04
N LEU A 130 -13.88 1.18 -1.17
CA LEU A 130 -14.34 -0.06 -1.79
C LEU A 130 -14.49 -1.14 -0.72
N ASP A 131 -15.54 -1.94 -0.83
CA ASP A 131 -15.90 -2.95 0.16
C ASP A 131 -15.41 -4.35 -0.22
N GLU A 132 -15.59 -5.31 0.69
CA GLU A 132 -15.26 -6.71 0.45
C GLU A 132 -15.91 -7.26 -0.81
N THR A 133 -17.17 -6.88 -1.09
CA THR A 133 -17.92 -7.31 -2.28
C THR A 133 -17.18 -6.94 -3.56
N PHE A 134 -16.62 -5.74 -3.61
CA PHE A 134 -15.81 -5.30 -4.73
C PHE A 134 -14.55 -6.15 -4.88
N TYR A 135 -13.83 -6.45 -3.80
CA TYR A 135 -12.56 -7.18 -3.88
C TYR A 135 -12.75 -8.68 -4.18
N ARG A 136 -13.83 -9.30 -3.69
CA ARG A 136 -14.14 -10.73 -3.90
C ARG A 136 -14.31 -11.14 -5.37
N GLN A 137 -14.56 -10.18 -6.26
CA GLN A 137 -14.79 -10.50 -7.69
C GLN A 137 -13.50 -10.79 -8.48
N PHE A 138 -12.33 -10.49 -7.92
CA PHE A 138 -11.05 -10.61 -8.62
C PHE A 138 -10.38 -11.94 -8.36
N HIS A 139 -9.71 -12.48 -9.37
CA HIS A 139 -8.91 -13.70 -9.22
C HIS A 139 -7.52 -13.36 -8.67
N ILE A 140 -6.96 -12.21 -9.08
CA ILE A 140 -5.61 -11.78 -8.68
C ILE A 140 -5.61 -10.26 -8.50
N ILE A 141 -4.90 -9.78 -7.49
CA ILE A 141 -4.71 -8.35 -7.21
C ILE A 141 -3.23 -8.00 -7.27
N VAL A 142 -2.91 -6.87 -7.91
CA VAL A 142 -1.53 -6.40 -8.11
C VAL A 142 -1.39 -4.97 -7.63
N CYS A 143 -0.44 -4.70 -6.73
CA CYS A 143 -0.24 -3.41 -6.10
C CYS A 143 1.03 -2.71 -6.63
N GLY A 144 0.84 -1.47 -7.09
CA GLY A 144 1.87 -0.46 -7.33
C GLY A 144 1.68 0.76 -6.44
N LEU A 145 1.41 0.52 -5.16
CA LEU A 145 1.17 1.54 -4.15
C LEU A 145 2.46 2.27 -3.76
N ASP A 146 2.35 3.46 -3.20
CA ASP A 146 3.48 4.30 -2.78
C ASP A 146 3.56 4.50 -1.26
N SER A 147 2.58 3.98 -0.51
CA SER A 147 2.57 4.06 0.96
C SER A 147 2.50 2.69 1.63
N ILE A 148 3.12 2.58 2.80
CA ILE A 148 3.06 1.38 3.64
C ILE A 148 1.63 1.19 4.17
N VAL A 149 0.95 2.27 4.55
CA VAL A 149 -0.42 2.22 5.08
C VAL A 149 -1.39 1.62 4.07
N ALA A 150 -1.33 2.04 2.80
CA ALA A 150 -2.20 1.47 1.78
C ALA A 150 -1.92 -0.03 1.53
N ARG A 151 -0.66 -0.45 1.59
CA ARG A 151 -0.28 -1.87 1.47
C ARG A 151 -0.80 -2.70 2.64
N ARG A 152 -0.66 -2.21 3.87
CA ARG A 152 -1.22 -2.86 5.08
C ARG A 152 -2.74 -2.94 5.03
N TRP A 153 -3.39 -1.88 4.55
CA TRP A 153 -4.84 -1.86 4.42
C TRP A 153 -5.31 -2.92 3.42
N MET A 154 -4.67 -2.98 2.25
CA MET A 154 -5.00 -4.00 1.26
C MET A 154 -4.70 -5.42 1.76
N ASN A 155 -3.59 -5.60 2.50
CA ASN A 155 -3.26 -6.87 3.16
C ASN A 155 -4.39 -7.32 4.10
N GLY A 156 -4.84 -6.45 5.01
CA GLY A 156 -5.92 -6.76 5.93
C GLY A 156 -7.26 -7.03 5.23
N MET A 157 -7.56 -6.31 4.14
CA MET A 157 -8.76 -6.57 3.34
C MET A 157 -8.74 -7.99 2.78
N LEU A 158 -7.65 -8.44 2.14
CA LEU A 158 -7.61 -9.79 1.58
C LEU A 158 -7.60 -10.90 2.63
N LEU A 159 -6.99 -10.63 3.79
CA LEU A 159 -7.10 -11.52 4.95
C LEU A 159 -8.54 -11.62 5.47
N SER A 160 -9.34 -10.56 5.35
CA SER A 160 -10.76 -10.57 5.76
C SER A 160 -11.65 -11.39 4.85
N LEU A 161 -11.20 -11.65 3.62
CA LEU A 161 -11.96 -12.45 2.67
C LEU A 161 -11.83 -13.95 2.90
N LEU A 162 -10.83 -14.36 3.67
CA LEU A 162 -10.53 -15.76 3.95
C LEU A 162 -11.66 -16.45 4.71
N VAL A 163 -11.96 -17.67 4.29
CA VAL A 163 -12.95 -18.53 4.93
C VAL A 163 -12.22 -19.71 5.56
N TYR A 164 -12.51 -19.96 6.83
CA TYR A 164 -11.99 -21.11 7.58
C TYR A 164 -13.15 -22.01 7.98
N GLU A 165 -13.10 -23.27 7.54
CA GLU A 165 -14.04 -24.31 7.92
C GLU A 165 -13.34 -25.26 8.90
N ASP A 166 -13.84 -25.33 10.14
CA ASP A 166 -13.26 -26.14 11.22
C ASP A 166 -11.74 -25.92 11.43
N GLY A 167 -11.28 -24.68 11.23
CA GLY A 167 -9.88 -24.28 11.36
C GLY A 167 -9.01 -24.58 10.13
N VAL A 168 -9.57 -25.16 9.08
CA VAL A 168 -8.92 -25.39 7.79
C VAL A 168 -9.27 -24.25 6.84
N LEU A 169 -8.25 -23.65 6.21
CA LEU A 169 -8.42 -22.58 5.23
C LEU A 169 -9.02 -23.14 3.94
N ASP A 170 -10.14 -22.56 3.47
CA ASP A 170 -10.69 -22.84 2.14
C ASP A 170 -9.82 -22.14 1.07
N PRO A 171 -9.12 -22.89 0.20
CA PRO A 171 -8.29 -22.31 -0.85
C PRO A 171 -9.06 -21.42 -1.84
N SER A 172 -10.38 -21.64 -2.02
CA SER A 172 -11.19 -20.85 -2.95
C SER A 172 -11.42 -19.41 -2.49
N SER A 173 -11.28 -19.16 -1.19
CA SER A 173 -11.38 -17.83 -0.59
C SER A 173 -10.09 -16.99 -0.74
N ILE A 174 -8.99 -17.60 -1.18
CA ILE A 174 -7.69 -16.95 -1.30
C ILE A 174 -7.65 -16.15 -2.59
N ILE A 175 -7.41 -14.85 -2.47
CA ILE A 175 -7.09 -13.98 -3.61
C ILE A 175 -5.59 -13.65 -3.55
N PRO A 176 -4.77 -14.21 -4.46
CA PRO A 176 -3.36 -13.89 -4.55
C PRO A 176 -3.09 -12.39 -4.71
N LEU A 177 -2.13 -11.91 -3.92
CA LEU A 177 -1.66 -10.53 -3.93
C LEU A 177 -0.22 -10.46 -4.40
N ILE A 178 0.02 -9.70 -5.46
CA ILE A 178 1.37 -9.38 -5.94
C ILE A 178 1.63 -7.92 -5.57
N ASP A 179 2.70 -7.64 -4.83
CA ASP A 179 3.07 -6.28 -4.43
C ASP A 179 4.44 -5.89 -4.98
N GLY A 180 4.51 -4.71 -5.61
CA GLY A 180 5.73 -4.09 -6.08
C GLY A 180 6.04 -2.80 -5.32
N GLY A 181 7.32 -2.55 -5.05
CA GLY A 181 7.82 -1.30 -4.46
C GLY A 181 9.07 -0.82 -5.18
N THR A 182 9.23 0.51 -5.30
CA THR A 182 10.39 1.13 -5.95
C THR A 182 10.80 2.41 -5.24
N GLU A 183 12.10 2.59 -5.03
CA GLU A 183 12.69 3.83 -4.53
C GLU A 183 14.04 4.07 -5.22
N GLY A 184 14.11 5.13 -6.03
CA GLY A 184 15.28 5.44 -6.85
C GLY A 184 15.65 4.27 -7.75
N PHE A 185 16.80 3.68 -7.45
CA PHE A 185 17.46 2.59 -8.16
C PHE A 185 17.29 1.22 -7.49
N LYS A 186 16.43 1.16 -6.46
CA LYS A 186 16.10 -0.04 -5.71
C LYS A 186 14.63 -0.37 -5.86
N GLY A 187 14.30 -1.65 -5.76
CA GLY A 187 12.91 -2.08 -5.72
C GLY A 187 12.77 -3.48 -5.19
N ASN A 188 11.52 -3.90 -5.01
CA ASN A 188 11.18 -5.25 -4.60
C ASN A 188 9.87 -5.69 -5.26
N ALA A 189 9.76 -6.99 -5.52
CA ALA A 189 8.52 -7.64 -5.90
C ALA A 189 8.25 -8.77 -4.92
N ARG A 190 6.98 -9.01 -4.59
CA ARG A 190 6.59 -10.13 -3.75
C ARG A 190 5.25 -10.74 -4.13
N VAL A 191 5.13 -12.02 -3.85
CA VAL A 191 3.91 -12.82 -4.02
C VAL A 191 3.42 -13.23 -2.64
N ILE A 192 2.17 -12.90 -2.34
CA ILE A 192 1.50 -13.18 -1.08
C ILE A 192 0.26 -14.02 -1.40
N LEU A 193 0.17 -15.18 -0.76
CA LEU A 193 -1.04 -16.00 -0.69
C LEU A 193 -1.60 -15.85 0.73
N PRO A 194 -2.63 -15.00 0.93
CA PRO A 194 -3.20 -14.74 2.25
C PRO A 194 -3.56 -16.04 2.99
N GLY A 195 -3.17 -16.13 4.25
CA GLY A 195 -3.40 -17.31 5.09
C GLY A 195 -2.39 -18.46 4.90
N MET A 196 -1.55 -18.42 3.87
CA MET A 196 -0.55 -19.46 3.57
C MET A 196 0.89 -18.95 3.71
N THR A 197 1.27 -17.90 2.97
CA THR A 197 2.64 -17.36 2.96
C THR A 197 2.79 -16.17 3.92
N ALA A 198 4.02 -15.65 4.08
CA ALA A 198 4.23 -14.39 4.80
C ALA A 198 3.45 -13.24 4.12
N CYS A 199 2.72 -12.48 4.94
CA CYS A 199 1.93 -11.34 4.50
C CYS A 199 2.73 -10.02 4.61
N ILE A 200 2.12 -8.87 4.27
CA ILE A 200 2.80 -7.56 4.39
C ILE A 200 3.25 -7.32 5.84
N ASP A 201 2.39 -7.56 6.82
CA ASP A 201 2.68 -7.33 8.24
C ASP A 201 3.72 -8.31 8.80
N CYS A 202 3.89 -9.51 8.22
CA CYS A 202 4.99 -10.42 8.58
C CYS A 202 6.36 -9.78 8.30
N THR A 203 6.46 -8.93 7.28
CA THR A 203 7.71 -8.33 6.79
C THR A 203 7.78 -6.82 7.00
N LEU A 204 6.95 -6.27 7.91
CA LEU A 204 6.86 -4.82 8.16
C LEU A 204 8.21 -4.20 8.59
N GLU A 205 9.04 -4.98 9.28
CA GLU A 205 10.38 -4.58 9.74
C GLU A 205 11.40 -4.44 8.60
N LEU A 206 11.11 -4.94 7.40
CA LEU A 206 11.99 -4.79 6.23
C LEU A 206 11.89 -3.38 5.62
N TYR A 207 10.86 -2.61 5.95
CA TYR A 207 10.77 -1.22 5.53
C TYR A 207 11.84 -0.38 6.24
N PRO A 208 12.49 0.56 5.54
CA PRO A 208 13.44 1.45 6.17
C PRO A 208 12.74 2.31 7.25
N PRO A 209 13.45 2.66 8.34
CA PRO A 209 12.88 3.51 9.37
C PRO A 209 12.49 4.87 8.77
N GLN A 210 11.30 5.35 9.10
CA GLN A 210 10.86 6.68 8.67
C GLN A 210 11.76 7.74 9.29
N ILE A 211 12.30 8.63 8.46
CA ILE A 211 13.08 9.78 8.93
C ILE A 211 12.12 10.72 9.65
N ASN A 212 12.24 10.78 10.98
CA ASN A 212 11.59 11.76 11.83
C ASN A 212 12.66 12.56 12.56
N PHE A 213 12.66 13.88 12.35
CA PHE A 213 13.59 14.77 13.03
C PHE A 213 13.05 15.06 14.45
N PRO A 214 13.87 14.93 15.51
CA PRO A 214 13.44 15.25 16.86
C PRO A 214 13.03 16.72 17.02
N MET A 215 11.94 16.98 17.75
CA MET A 215 11.41 18.33 17.95
C MET A 215 12.43 19.30 18.58
N CYS A 216 13.26 18.84 19.52
CA CYS A 216 14.31 19.66 20.13
C CYS A 216 15.37 20.10 19.10
N THR A 217 15.67 19.25 18.13
CA THR A 217 16.62 19.55 17.06
C THR A 217 16.01 20.53 16.07
N ILE A 218 14.76 20.32 15.64
CA ILE A 218 14.05 21.23 14.73
C ILE A 218 13.90 22.63 15.37
N ALA A 219 13.43 22.68 16.62
CA ALA A 219 13.07 23.93 17.28
C ALA A 219 14.27 24.74 17.77
N SER A 220 15.31 24.08 18.29
CA SER A 220 16.36 24.75 19.07
C SER A 220 17.78 24.54 18.54
N MET A 221 18.07 23.41 17.88
CA MET A 221 19.43 23.05 17.47
C MET A 221 19.48 22.51 16.03
N PRO A 222 19.06 23.28 15.02
CA PRO A 222 19.15 22.85 13.62
C PRO A 222 20.62 22.69 13.22
N ARG A 223 20.90 21.77 12.30
CA ARG A 223 22.26 21.40 11.87
C ARG A 223 22.34 21.14 10.37
N LEU A 224 21.24 20.67 9.79
CA LEU A 224 21.11 20.36 8.38
C LEU A 224 20.09 21.33 7.74
N PRO A 225 20.20 21.64 6.44
CA PRO A 225 19.21 22.49 5.76
C PRO A 225 17.79 21.92 5.84
N GLU A 226 17.64 20.60 5.89
CA GLU A 226 16.36 19.91 6.10
C GLU A 226 15.71 20.28 7.44
N HIS A 227 16.50 20.52 8.50
CA HIS A 227 15.95 20.93 9.81
C HIS A 227 15.32 22.32 9.74
N CYS A 228 15.91 23.23 8.95
CA CYS A 228 15.37 24.57 8.72
C CYS A 228 14.03 24.49 7.96
N ILE A 229 13.97 23.66 6.92
CA ILE A 229 12.74 23.47 6.14
C ILE A 229 11.65 22.82 6.98
N GLU A 230 11.98 21.79 7.74
CA GLU A 230 11.01 21.12 8.60
C GLU A 230 10.49 22.08 9.69
N TYR A 231 11.35 22.91 10.30
CA TYR A 231 10.92 23.95 11.24
C TYR A 231 9.85 24.85 10.64
N VAL A 232 10.08 25.35 9.43
CA VAL A 232 9.13 26.23 8.75
C VAL A 232 7.81 25.50 8.51
N ARG A 233 7.89 24.27 7.99
CA ARG A 233 6.72 23.45 7.67
C ARG A 233 5.86 23.10 8.90
N ILE A 234 6.49 22.65 9.99
CA ILE A 234 5.75 22.08 11.14
C ILE A 234 5.47 23.09 12.26
N LEU A 235 6.25 24.17 12.37
CA LEU A 235 6.13 25.14 13.47
C LEU A 235 5.78 26.54 12.96
N GLN A 236 6.47 27.04 11.94
CA GLN A 236 6.28 28.43 11.50
C GLN A 236 5.00 28.61 10.68
N TRP A 237 4.70 27.68 9.78
CA TRP A 237 3.48 27.74 8.97
C TRP A 237 2.21 27.76 9.82
N PRO A 238 1.98 26.82 10.77
CA PRO A 238 0.78 26.85 11.61
C PRO A 238 0.72 28.08 12.53
N LYS A 239 1.87 28.72 12.81
CA LYS A 239 1.95 29.90 13.67
C LYS A 239 1.62 31.20 12.92
N GLU A 240 2.11 31.34 11.69
CA GLU A 240 1.97 32.58 10.91
C GLU A 240 0.76 32.55 9.97
N MET A 241 0.25 31.36 9.60
CA MET A 241 -0.89 31.18 8.69
C MET A 241 -0.79 32.10 7.43
N PRO A 242 0.30 31.98 6.66
CA PRO A 242 0.72 33.00 5.69
C PRO A 242 -0.26 33.26 4.54
N PHE A 243 -1.18 32.33 4.25
CA PHE A 243 -2.16 32.41 3.17
C PHE A 243 -3.61 32.44 3.67
N GLY A 244 -3.83 32.73 4.95
CA GLY A 244 -5.15 32.88 5.57
C GLY A 244 -5.41 31.86 6.69
N ASP A 245 -6.39 32.20 7.53
CA ASP A 245 -6.83 31.35 8.64
C ASP A 245 -7.29 29.98 8.10
N ASP A 246 -6.83 28.90 8.74
CA ASP A 246 -7.12 27.49 8.41
C ASP A 246 -6.62 26.97 7.04
N MET A 247 -5.78 27.72 6.31
CA MET A 247 -5.17 27.19 5.07
C MET A 247 -4.00 26.23 5.39
N ALA A 248 -4.19 24.94 5.09
CA ALA A 248 -3.16 23.94 5.21
C ALA A 248 -2.04 24.15 4.17
N LEU A 249 -0.81 23.77 4.54
CA LEU A 249 0.32 23.78 3.61
C LEU A 249 0.08 22.77 2.47
N ASP A 250 -0.15 23.28 1.28
CA ASP A 250 -0.15 22.51 0.04
C ASP A 250 1.29 22.40 -0.52
N GLY A 251 1.78 21.17 -0.68
CA GLY A 251 3.10 20.89 -1.24
C GLY A 251 3.17 20.96 -2.77
N ASP A 252 2.02 21.01 -3.44
CA ASP A 252 1.90 21.14 -4.89
C ASP A 252 1.71 22.61 -5.33
N ASP A 253 1.35 23.50 -4.39
CA ASP A 253 1.23 24.93 -4.65
C ASP A 253 2.63 25.61 -4.72
N PRO A 254 3.01 26.19 -5.88
CA PRO A 254 4.30 26.84 -6.03
C PRO A 254 4.51 28.05 -5.10
N GLU A 255 3.46 28.80 -4.77
CA GLU A 255 3.52 29.96 -3.88
C GLU A 255 3.78 29.52 -2.43
N HIS A 256 3.11 28.45 -2.00
CA HIS A 256 3.35 27.85 -0.69
C HIS A 256 4.80 27.37 -0.55
N ILE A 257 5.30 26.60 -1.52
CA ILE A 257 6.69 26.13 -1.53
C ILE A 257 7.67 27.30 -1.57
N GLN A 258 7.38 28.34 -2.35
CA GLN A 258 8.22 29.54 -2.41
C GLN A 258 8.29 30.25 -1.05
N TRP A 259 7.16 30.36 -0.34
CA TRP A 259 7.12 30.90 1.01
C TRP A 259 7.95 30.07 1.99
N VAL A 260 7.76 28.74 1.97
CA VAL A 260 8.52 27.82 2.83
C VAL A 260 10.02 27.95 2.54
N TYR A 261 10.40 28.02 1.27
CA TYR A 261 11.80 28.18 0.85
C TYR A 261 12.40 29.48 1.39
N GLN A 262 11.69 30.60 1.26
CA GLN A 262 12.17 31.90 1.73
C GLN A 262 12.36 31.93 3.25
N LYS A 263 11.40 31.42 4.02
CA LYS A 263 11.53 31.29 5.49
C LYS A 263 12.61 30.32 5.90
N SER A 264 12.83 29.27 5.12
CA SER A 264 13.90 28.31 5.38
C SER A 264 15.28 28.93 5.20
N LEU A 265 15.44 29.84 4.22
CA LEU A 265 16.68 30.61 4.04
C LEU A 265 16.94 31.56 5.21
N GLU A 266 15.91 32.26 5.69
CA GLU A 266 16.00 33.14 6.86
C GLU A 266 16.48 32.34 8.09
N ARG A 267 15.80 31.21 8.37
CA ARG A 267 16.14 30.32 9.47
C ARG A 267 17.54 29.71 9.33
N ALA A 268 17.94 29.33 8.12
CA ALA A 268 19.27 28.79 7.89
C ALA A 268 20.37 29.84 8.12
N ALA A 269 20.14 31.10 7.73
CA ALA A 269 21.05 32.20 7.98
C ALA A 269 21.28 32.47 9.48
N GLU A 270 20.22 32.39 10.31
CA GLU A 270 20.31 32.55 11.77
C GLU A 270 21.32 31.55 12.40
N PHE A 271 21.36 30.32 11.89
CA PHE A 271 22.21 29.24 12.42
C PHE A 271 23.46 29.00 11.58
N SER A 272 23.76 29.88 10.60
CA SER A 272 24.88 29.71 9.66
C SER A 272 24.89 28.36 8.92
N ILE A 273 23.70 27.86 8.57
CA ILE A 273 23.49 26.62 7.81
C ILE A 273 23.42 26.96 6.32
N THR A 274 24.12 26.20 5.49
CA THR A 274 24.11 26.34 4.03
C THR A 274 23.41 25.14 3.38
N GLY A 275 23.07 25.25 2.08
CA GLY A 275 22.50 24.13 1.32
C GLY A 275 20.97 24.12 1.18
N VAL A 276 20.26 25.11 1.75
CA VAL A 276 18.82 25.29 1.47
C VAL A 276 18.64 25.69 0.01
N THR A 277 17.91 24.87 -0.73
CA THR A 277 17.56 25.12 -2.14
C THR A 277 16.07 24.91 -2.35
N TYR A 278 15.51 25.49 -3.41
CA TYR A 278 14.10 25.28 -3.77
C TYR A 278 13.79 23.78 -3.97
N ARG A 279 14.69 23.06 -4.66
CA ARG A 279 14.56 21.61 -4.88
C ARG A 279 14.56 20.82 -3.57
N LEU A 280 15.46 21.15 -2.64
CA LEU A 280 15.48 20.50 -1.33
C LEU A 280 14.20 20.80 -0.54
N THR A 281 13.69 22.03 -0.64
CA THR A 281 12.43 22.45 -0.01
C THR A 281 11.27 21.60 -0.49
N GLN A 282 11.11 21.44 -1.80
CA GLN A 282 10.12 20.53 -2.37
C GLN A 282 10.31 19.09 -1.87
N GLY A 283 11.56 18.61 -1.85
CA GLY A 283 11.93 17.28 -1.37
C GLY A 283 11.46 17.01 0.06
N VAL A 284 11.73 17.94 0.98
CA VAL A 284 11.36 17.82 2.40
C VAL A 284 9.85 17.98 2.59
N VAL A 285 9.23 19.00 1.98
CA VAL A 285 7.80 19.28 2.15
C VAL A 285 6.92 18.14 1.62
N LYS A 286 7.21 17.66 0.41
CA LYS A 286 6.44 16.59 -0.24
C LYS A 286 6.94 15.19 0.10
N ARG A 287 8.03 15.07 0.88
CA ARG A 287 8.73 13.81 1.15
C ARG A 287 9.03 13.02 -0.14
N ILE A 288 9.58 13.71 -1.14
CA ILE A 288 9.77 13.17 -2.50
C ILE A 288 10.68 11.94 -2.46
N ILE A 289 10.17 10.82 -2.96
CA ILE A 289 10.95 9.61 -3.26
C ILE A 289 11.47 9.74 -4.71
N PRO A 290 12.80 9.69 -4.94
CA PRO A 290 13.34 9.66 -6.30
C PRO A 290 12.76 8.48 -7.09
N ALA A 291 12.40 8.70 -8.36
CA ALA A 291 11.79 7.65 -9.17
C ALA A 291 12.15 7.78 -10.65
N VAL A 292 12.52 6.64 -11.25
CA VAL A 292 12.91 6.52 -12.66
C VAL A 292 12.13 5.40 -13.34
N ALA A 293 11.96 5.50 -14.66
CA ALA A 293 11.19 4.52 -15.42
C ALA A 293 11.82 3.12 -15.41
N SER A 294 13.16 3.01 -15.43
CA SER A 294 13.88 1.73 -15.48
C SER A 294 13.53 0.80 -14.31
N THR A 295 13.59 1.30 -13.08
CA THR A 295 13.31 0.53 -11.87
C THR A 295 11.82 0.16 -11.79
N ASN A 296 10.92 1.07 -12.19
CA ASN A 296 9.48 0.76 -12.30
C ASN A 296 9.21 -0.36 -13.29
N ALA A 297 9.86 -0.31 -14.47
CA ALA A 297 9.72 -1.35 -15.49
C ALA A 297 10.26 -2.71 -15.01
N ALA A 298 11.41 -2.73 -14.34
CA ALA A 298 12.00 -3.97 -13.81
C ALA A 298 11.08 -4.66 -12.79
N ILE A 299 10.56 -3.90 -11.81
CA ILE A 299 9.68 -4.46 -10.77
C ILE A 299 8.30 -4.81 -11.34
N ALA A 300 7.71 -3.97 -12.19
CA ALA A 300 6.43 -4.27 -12.81
C ALA A 300 6.50 -5.50 -13.73
N ALA A 301 7.64 -5.74 -14.39
CA ALA A 301 7.85 -6.94 -15.20
C ALA A 301 7.89 -8.19 -14.32
N ALA A 302 8.61 -8.15 -13.19
CA ALA A 302 8.61 -9.24 -12.22
C ALA A 302 7.19 -9.52 -11.69
N CYS A 303 6.48 -8.48 -11.26
CA CYS A 303 5.11 -8.61 -10.76
C CYS A 303 4.14 -9.20 -11.80
N ALA A 304 4.13 -8.67 -13.04
CA ALA A 304 3.25 -9.16 -14.09
C ALA A 304 3.59 -10.59 -14.53
N THR A 305 4.87 -10.98 -14.45
CA THR A 305 5.29 -12.37 -14.69
C THR A 305 4.68 -13.31 -13.65
N GLU A 306 4.65 -12.92 -12.38
CA GLU A 306 4.04 -13.73 -11.33
C GLU A 306 2.52 -13.82 -11.46
N VAL A 307 1.87 -12.75 -11.89
CA VAL A 307 0.42 -12.78 -12.23
C VAL A 307 0.15 -13.78 -13.34
N PHE A 308 0.97 -13.77 -14.40
CA PHE A 308 0.86 -14.75 -15.49
C PHE A 308 1.01 -16.18 -15.00
N LYS A 309 2.02 -16.46 -14.16
CA LYS A 309 2.26 -17.80 -13.59
C LYS A 309 1.10 -18.26 -12.73
N ILE A 310 0.60 -17.41 -11.83
CA ILE A 310 -0.52 -17.76 -10.93
C ILE A 310 -1.81 -18.00 -11.73
N ALA A 311 -2.11 -17.17 -12.74
CA ALA A 311 -3.34 -17.31 -13.52
C ALA A 311 -3.38 -18.56 -14.43
N SER A 312 -2.21 -19.06 -14.83
CA SER A 312 -2.09 -20.12 -15.83
C SER A 312 -1.51 -21.42 -15.30
N SER A 313 -0.96 -21.42 -14.09
CA SER A 313 -0.11 -22.49 -13.56
C SER A 313 1.09 -22.83 -14.45
N ALA A 314 1.49 -21.99 -15.41
CA ALA A 314 2.55 -22.33 -16.36
C ALA A 314 3.90 -22.63 -15.68
N TYR A 315 4.18 -22.00 -14.54
CA TYR A 315 5.36 -22.25 -13.71
C TYR A 315 5.02 -22.05 -12.25
N LEU A 316 5.88 -22.58 -11.36
CA LEU A 316 5.84 -22.23 -9.94
C LEU A 316 6.00 -20.70 -9.77
N PRO A 317 5.14 -20.05 -8.96
CA PRO A 317 5.29 -18.64 -8.64
C PRO A 317 6.54 -18.39 -7.78
N LEU A 318 6.99 -17.14 -7.77
CA LEU A 318 8.04 -16.63 -6.91
C LEU A 318 7.73 -16.99 -5.46
N ASN A 319 8.70 -17.63 -4.80
CA ASN A 319 8.55 -17.98 -3.41
C ASN A 319 8.79 -16.75 -2.51
N ASN A 320 7.72 -16.00 -2.29
CA ASN A 320 7.61 -14.79 -1.49
C ASN A 320 8.31 -13.54 -2.03
N TYR A 321 9.64 -13.41 -1.97
CA TYR A 321 10.29 -12.09 -2.02
C TYR A 321 11.46 -12.00 -3.01
N MET A 322 11.51 -10.90 -3.77
CA MET A 322 12.63 -10.52 -4.63
C MET A 322 13.04 -9.06 -4.36
N VAL A 323 14.32 -8.81 -4.17
CA VAL A 323 14.93 -7.46 -4.11
C VAL A 323 15.70 -7.19 -5.40
N PHE A 324 15.71 -5.93 -5.83
CA PHE A 324 16.45 -5.41 -6.98
C PHE A 324 17.25 -4.16 -6.60
N ASN A 325 18.46 -4.03 -7.13
CA ASN A 325 19.32 -2.85 -6.97
C ASN A 325 20.19 -2.67 -8.22
N ASP A 326 20.20 -1.48 -8.82
CA ASP A 326 21.04 -1.13 -9.98
C ASP A 326 22.08 -0.02 -9.72
N VAL A 327 22.35 0.32 -8.46
CA VAL A 327 23.34 1.38 -8.11
C VAL A 327 24.78 0.96 -8.47
N ASP A 328 25.12 -0.31 -8.27
CA ASP A 328 26.44 -0.88 -8.61
C ASP A 328 26.23 -2.21 -9.34
N GLY A 329 26.36 -2.17 -10.67
CA GLY A 329 25.98 -3.28 -11.55
C GLY A 329 24.47 -3.55 -11.51
N LEU A 330 24.07 -4.81 -11.71
CA LEU A 330 22.69 -5.26 -11.55
C LEU A 330 22.67 -6.39 -10.53
N TYR A 331 21.92 -6.22 -9.46
CA TYR A 331 21.80 -7.19 -8.38
C TYR A 331 20.34 -7.52 -8.09
N THR A 332 20.06 -8.81 -7.97
CA THR A 332 18.80 -9.31 -7.44
C THR A 332 19.04 -10.38 -6.38
N TYR A 333 18.21 -10.39 -5.35
CA TYR A 333 18.20 -11.44 -4.33
C TYR A 333 16.79 -11.95 -4.12
N THR A 334 16.62 -13.27 -4.16
CA THR A 334 15.32 -13.93 -3.99
C THR A 334 15.39 -14.83 -2.77
N PHE A 335 14.39 -14.73 -1.90
CA PHE A 335 14.30 -15.54 -0.69
C PHE A 335 12.84 -15.73 -0.27
N GLU A 336 12.58 -16.83 0.41
CA GLU A 336 11.29 -17.09 1.06
C GLU A 336 11.27 -16.36 2.41
N ALA A 337 10.41 -15.35 2.55
CA ALA A 337 10.18 -14.74 3.85
C ALA A 337 9.31 -15.65 4.71
N GLU A 338 9.73 -15.88 5.95
CA GLU A 338 9.01 -16.72 6.89
C GLU A 338 7.71 -16.04 7.35
N ARG A 339 6.62 -16.81 7.38
CA ARG A 339 5.35 -16.36 7.97
C ARG A 339 5.49 -16.36 9.49
N LYS A 340 5.39 -15.18 10.11
CA LYS A 340 5.36 -15.04 11.57
C LYS A 340 4.11 -15.74 12.14
N GLU A 341 4.29 -16.71 13.03
CA GLU A 341 3.19 -17.46 13.67
C GLU A 341 2.29 -16.56 14.52
N ASN A 342 2.87 -15.54 15.15
CA ASN A 342 2.21 -14.53 15.97
C ASN A 342 1.95 -13.21 15.21
N CYS A 343 1.81 -13.26 13.88
CA CYS A 343 1.51 -12.08 13.09
C CYS A 343 0.16 -11.46 13.50
N SER A 344 0.15 -10.17 13.84
CA SER A 344 -1.06 -9.43 14.23
C SER A 344 -2.13 -9.33 13.13
N ALA A 345 -1.78 -9.63 11.87
CA ALA A 345 -2.72 -9.58 10.75
C ALA A 345 -3.15 -10.98 10.30
N CYS A 346 -2.22 -11.87 9.96
CA CYS A 346 -2.54 -13.17 9.35
C CYS A 346 -2.53 -14.37 10.32
N SER A 347 -2.25 -14.15 11.61
CA SER A 347 -2.46 -15.18 12.63
C SER A 347 -3.93 -15.22 13.03
N GLN A 348 -4.47 -16.43 13.22
CA GLN A 348 -5.81 -16.63 13.76
C GLN A 348 -5.83 -16.59 15.31
N VAL A 349 -4.67 -16.45 15.94
CA VAL A 349 -4.52 -16.42 17.40
C VAL A 349 -4.41 -14.97 17.86
N PRO A 350 -5.25 -14.53 18.84
CA PRO A 350 -5.10 -13.22 19.46
C PRO A 350 -3.67 -13.02 19.99
N SER A 351 -3.14 -11.81 19.82
CA SER A 351 -1.81 -11.49 20.34
C SER A 351 -1.89 -11.12 21.82
N ASP A 352 -0.98 -11.66 22.64
CA ASP A 352 -0.92 -11.35 24.06
C ASP A 352 -0.28 -9.97 24.31
N LEU A 353 -0.89 -9.18 25.19
CA LEU A 353 -0.39 -7.89 25.67
C LEU A 353 -0.03 -8.00 27.13
N HIS A 354 1.25 -7.84 27.45
CA HIS A 354 1.76 -7.97 28.80
C HIS A 354 1.90 -6.60 29.47
N PHE A 355 1.06 -6.33 30.47
CA PHE A 355 1.07 -5.07 31.22
C PHE A 355 0.82 -5.32 32.71
N SER A 356 1.25 -4.39 33.57
CA SER A 356 0.85 -4.43 34.98
C SER A 356 -0.61 -3.96 35.12
N PRO A 357 -1.38 -4.44 36.11
CA PRO A 357 -2.70 -3.86 36.42
C PRO A 357 -2.65 -2.35 36.73
N SER A 358 -1.48 -1.87 37.15
CA SER A 358 -1.21 -0.46 37.47
C SER A 358 -0.76 0.38 36.27
N SER A 359 -0.46 -0.24 35.12
CA SER A 359 -0.14 0.48 33.88
C SER A 359 -1.31 1.35 33.45
N LYS A 360 -1.02 2.47 32.82
CA LYS A 360 -2.04 3.37 32.25
C LYS A 360 -2.48 2.89 30.88
N LEU A 361 -3.71 3.25 30.48
CA LEU A 361 -4.16 3.01 29.09
C LEU A 361 -3.27 3.72 28.07
N GLN A 362 -2.66 4.86 28.42
CA GLN A 362 -1.66 5.52 27.59
C GLN A 362 -0.48 4.61 27.25
N GLU A 363 0.02 3.79 28.19
CA GLU A 363 1.14 2.88 27.95
C GLU A 363 0.78 1.79 26.93
N VAL A 364 -0.47 1.32 26.95
CA VAL A 364 -0.98 0.38 25.95
C VAL A 364 -1.07 1.05 24.58
N LEU A 365 -1.57 2.29 24.53
CA LEU A 365 -1.65 3.06 23.29
C LEU A 365 -0.27 3.34 22.69
N ASP A 366 0.70 3.71 23.54
CA ASP A 366 2.09 3.95 23.14
C ASP A 366 2.71 2.66 22.60
N TYR A 367 2.50 1.52 23.26
CA TYR A 367 2.97 0.22 22.77
C TYR A 367 2.42 -0.13 21.38
N LEU A 368 1.11 0.02 21.16
CA LEU A 368 0.48 -0.27 19.87
C LEU A 368 1.04 0.60 18.74
N THR A 369 1.45 1.83 19.07
CA THR A 369 1.95 2.83 18.13
C THR A 369 3.45 2.69 17.87
N GLU A 370 4.24 2.45 18.91
CA GLU A 370 5.71 2.47 18.88
C GLU A 370 6.34 1.09 18.65
N SER A 371 5.61 0.00 18.94
CA SER A 371 6.11 -1.36 18.73
C SER A 371 6.47 -1.59 17.26
N THR A 372 7.69 -2.07 17.02
CA THR A 372 8.21 -2.34 15.67
C THR A 372 7.39 -3.40 14.92
N SER A 373 6.70 -4.29 15.65
CA SER A 373 5.87 -5.33 15.06
C SER A 373 4.45 -4.85 14.69
N LEU A 374 3.97 -3.75 15.27
CA LEU A 374 2.60 -3.28 15.09
C LEU A 374 2.51 -1.95 14.33
N GLN A 375 3.30 -0.95 14.73
CA GLN A 375 3.38 0.39 14.12
C GLN A 375 2.02 0.96 13.71
N MET A 376 1.02 0.88 14.59
CA MET A 376 -0.34 1.40 14.31
C MET A 376 -0.31 2.94 14.24
N LYS A 377 -1.21 3.55 13.46
CA LYS A 377 -1.16 5.01 13.22
C LYS A 377 -2.00 5.81 14.20
N SER A 378 -3.21 5.36 14.48
CA SER A 378 -4.15 6.02 15.39
C SER A 378 -5.11 4.96 15.95
N PRO A 379 -4.60 4.02 16.78
CA PRO A 379 -5.37 2.87 17.21
C PRO A 379 -6.54 3.27 18.12
N ALA A 380 -7.66 2.61 17.88
CA ALA A 380 -8.90 2.73 18.63
C ALA A 380 -9.10 1.49 19.48
N ILE A 381 -9.13 1.65 20.79
CA ILE A 381 -9.18 0.52 21.74
C ILE A 381 -10.60 0.40 22.30
N THR A 382 -11.19 -0.77 22.12
CA THR A 382 -12.51 -1.13 22.64
C THR A 382 -12.44 -2.48 23.36
N THR A 383 -13.40 -2.75 24.24
CA THR A 383 -13.50 -4.04 24.92
C THR A 383 -14.94 -4.33 25.29
N THR A 384 -15.25 -5.59 25.62
CA THR A 384 -16.56 -5.98 26.15
C THR A 384 -16.50 -5.97 27.68
N MET A 385 -17.40 -5.21 28.32
CA MET A 385 -17.57 -5.21 29.78
C MET A 385 -19.05 -5.34 30.11
N ASP A 386 -19.40 -6.25 31.03
CA ASP A 386 -20.78 -6.52 31.46
C ASP A 386 -21.76 -6.76 30.29
N GLY A 387 -21.30 -7.46 29.24
CA GLY A 387 -22.06 -7.76 28.03
C GLY A 387 -22.30 -6.56 27.11
N LYS A 388 -21.61 -5.42 27.33
CA LYS A 388 -21.69 -4.23 26.47
C LYS A 388 -20.31 -3.85 25.93
N ASN A 389 -20.26 -3.44 24.66
CA ASN A 389 -19.06 -2.85 24.08
C ASN A 389 -18.79 -1.48 24.68
N LYS A 390 -17.60 -1.31 25.24
CA LYS A 390 -17.10 -0.08 25.85
C LYS A 390 -15.92 0.44 25.05
N THR A 391 -16.02 1.67 24.57
CA THR A 391 -14.88 2.37 23.95
C THR A 391 -13.95 2.88 25.04
N LEU A 392 -12.71 2.41 25.06
CA LEU A 392 -11.68 2.87 26.00
C LEU A 392 -11.04 4.16 25.50
N TYR A 393 -10.66 4.18 24.21
CA TYR A 393 -10.10 5.35 23.52
C TYR A 393 -10.34 5.28 22.00
N LEU A 394 -10.71 6.40 21.38
CA LEU A 394 -10.93 6.52 19.94
C LEU A 394 -10.56 7.93 19.46
N GLN A 395 -9.58 8.03 18.55
CA GLN A 395 -9.09 9.32 18.06
C GLN A 395 -9.81 9.83 16.80
N SER A 396 -10.44 8.93 16.03
CA SER A 396 -11.00 9.27 14.70
C SER A 396 -12.22 10.20 14.75
N VAL A 397 -12.95 10.23 15.86
CA VAL A 397 -14.15 11.05 16.02
C VAL A 397 -13.94 12.02 17.20
N ALA A 398 -13.78 13.31 16.90
CA ALA A 398 -13.43 14.34 17.90
C ALA A 398 -14.33 14.34 19.14
N SER A 399 -15.64 14.14 18.98
CA SER A 399 -16.58 14.10 20.11
C SER A 399 -16.38 12.88 21.02
N ILE A 400 -15.94 11.75 20.47
CA ILE A 400 -15.66 10.52 21.24
C ILE A 400 -14.26 10.61 21.84
N GLU A 401 -13.30 11.15 21.10
CA GLU A 401 -11.94 11.43 21.56
C GLU A 401 -11.97 12.27 22.83
N GLN A 402 -12.65 13.42 22.82
CA GLN A 402 -12.78 14.28 24.01
C GLN A 402 -13.40 13.56 25.22
N ARG A 403 -14.37 12.65 24.98
CA ARG A 403 -15.04 11.89 26.04
C ARG A 403 -14.18 10.74 26.59
N THR A 404 -13.28 10.21 25.78
CA THR A 404 -12.46 9.02 26.12
C THR A 404 -11.03 9.37 26.49
N ARG A 405 -10.52 10.55 26.13
CA ARG A 405 -9.21 11.08 26.52
C ARG A 405 -8.94 10.98 28.04
N PRO A 406 -9.90 11.25 28.95
CA PRO A 406 -9.66 11.08 30.38
C PRO A 406 -9.36 9.63 30.82
N ASN A 407 -9.65 8.63 29.98
CA ASN A 407 -9.31 7.23 30.26
C ASN A 407 -7.81 6.95 30.06
N LEU A 408 -7.10 7.74 29.25
CA LEU A 408 -5.67 7.53 28.98
C LEU A 408 -4.82 7.64 30.26
N THR A 409 -5.23 8.50 31.20
CA THR A 409 -4.54 8.69 32.46
C THR A 409 -4.91 7.66 33.53
N LYS A 410 -5.99 6.88 33.32
CA LYS A 410 -6.45 5.85 34.26
C LYS A 410 -5.66 4.57 34.07
N THR A 411 -5.50 3.84 35.17
CA THR A 411 -4.88 2.52 35.16
C THR A 411 -5.81 1.46 34.55
N LEU A 412 -5.26 0.35 34.07
CA LEU A 412 -6.05 -0.77 33.54
C LEU A 412 -7.04 -1.30 34.58
N ASN A 413 -6.63 -1.36 35.85
CA ASN A 413 -7.50 -1.75 36.96
C ASN A 413 -8.63 -0.72 37.24
N GLU A 414 -8.34 0.58 37.20
CA GLU A 414 -9.36 1.64 37.34
C GLU A 414 -10.38 1.66 36.20
N LEU A 415 -9.98 1.20 35.01
CA LEU A 415 -10.88 1.03 33.86
C LEU A 415 -11.76 -0.22 33.99
N GLY A 416 -11.47 -1.07 34.97
CA GLY A 416 -12.13 -2.34 35.26
C GLY A 416 -11.70 -3.46 34.32
N LEU A 417 -10.49 -3.38 33.75
CA LEU A 417 -9.96 -4.45 32.90
C LEU A 417 -9.46 -5.61 33.76
N ALA A 418 -9.79 -6.83 33.33
CA ALA A 418 -9.39 -8.07 33.98
C ALA A 418 -8.27 -8.78 33.22
N ASP A 419 -7.55 -9.65 33.92
CA ASP A 419 -6.59 -10.56 33.30
C ASP A 419 -7.30 -11.52 32.33
N GLY A 420 -6.70 -11.74 31.17
CA GLY A 420 -7.26 -12.52 30.07
C GLY A 420 -8.33 -11.80 29.25
N GLN A 421 -8.64 -10.53 29.53
CA GLN A 421 -9.68 -9.80 28.80
C GLN A 421 -9.25 -9.46 27.37
N GLU A 422 -10.19 -9.60 26.42
CA GLU A 422 -9.95 -9.25 25.03
C GLU A 422 -10.11 -7.75 24.78
N LEU A 423 -9.14 -7.18 24.07
CA LEU A 423 -9.14 -5.83 23.56
C LEU A 423 -9.29 -5.89 22.03
N ALA A 424 -10.34 -5.27 21.52
CA ALA A 424 -10.60 -5.10 20.11
C ALA A 424 -10.01 -3.76 19.65
N VAL A 425 -8.97 -3.82 18.82
CA VAL A 425 -8.22 -2.66 18.33
C VAL A 425 -8.49 -2.47 16.84
N ALA A 426 -9.07 -1.33 16.48
CA ALA A 426 -9.23 -0.90 15.10
C ALA A 426 -8.22 0.20 14.78
N ASP A 427 -7.64 0.20 13.58
CA ASP A 427 -6.65 1.21 13.18
C ASP A 427 -6.77 1.54 11.70
N VAL A 428 -6.36 2.74 11.29
CA VAL A 428 -6.39 3.13 9.87
C VAL A 428 -5.44 2.31 8.99
N THR A 429 -4.49 1.57 9.58
CA THR A 429 -3.57 0.69 8.85
C THR A 429 -4.20 -0.61 8.36
N THR A 430 -5.36 -1.03 8.89
CA THR A 430 -6.02 -2.27 8.49
C THR A 430 -7.55 -2.13 8.56
N PRO A 431 -8.33 -2.69 7.62
CA PRO A 431 -9.78 -2.72 7.72
C PRO A 431 -10.28 -3.71 8.80
N GLN A 432 -9.43 -4.65 9.24
CA GLN A 432 -9.80 -5.63 10.25
C GLN A 432 -9.62 -5.09 11.66
N THR A 433 -10.49 -5.52 12.56
CA THR A 433 -10.27 -5.35 14.01
C THR A 433 -9.29 -6.42 14.48
N VAL A 434 -8.18 -6.00 15.05
CA VAL A 434 -7.18 -6.90 15.64
C VAL A 434 -7.57 -7.20 17.08
N LEU A 435 -7.60 -8.48 17.45
CA LEU A 435 -7.90 -8.91 18.81
C LEU A 435 -6.60 -9.14 19.58
N PHE A 436 -6.53 -8.53 20.76
CA PHE A 436 -5.45 -8.72 21.71
C PHE A 436 -5.99 -9.30 23.01
N LYS A 437 -5.22 -10.17 23.65
CA LYS A 437 -5.53 -10.69 24.97
C LYS A 437 -4.67 -10.00 26.00
N LEU A 438 -5.29 -9.33 26.97
CA LEU A 438 -4.56 -8.65 28.03
C LEU A 438 -4.08 -9.69 29.06
N CYS A 439 -2.77 -9.73 29.31
CA CYS A 439 -2.12 -10.62 30.25
C CYS A 439 -1.45 -9.79 31.35
N PHE A 440 -1.99 -9.82 32.56
CA PHE A 440 -1.43 -9.07 33.68
C PHE A 440 -0.15 -9.72 34.21
N THR A 441 0.96 -9.01 34.06
CA THR A 441 2.22 -9.37 34.69
C THR A 441 2.23 -8.84 36.12
N SER A 442 2.45 -9.73 37.08
CA SER A 442 2.48 -9.46 38.53
C SER A 442 3.51 -8.44 38.95
#